data_AF-A0A101HG31-F1
#
_entry.id   AF-A0A101HG31-F1
#
_cell.length_a   1.000
_cell.length_b   1.000
_cell.length_c   1.000
_cell.angle_alpha   90.00
_cell.angle_beta   90.00
_cell.angle_gamma   90.00
#
_symmetry.space_group_name_H-M   'P 1'
#
loop_
_entity.id
_entity.type
_entity.pdbx_description
1 polymer ?
#
loop_
_entity_poly.entity_id
_entity_poly.type
_entity_poly.pdbx_seq_one_letter_code
_entity_poly.pdbx_strand_id
1 'polypeptide(L)' 'MQRGVLILTKEELEEIVKHVDIRILNIAYENIQEENKVFVNEEDLESILDQVGMQSDNEILDTVRKKVSELLRSFRA' A
#
# COMPACT_ATOMS: atom_id res chain seq x y z
N MET A 1 -0.24 -2.08 -18.86
CA MET A 1 0.03 -1.09 -17.80
C MET A 1 -1.29 -0.50 -17.30
N GLN A 2 -2.04 -1.27 -16.52
CA GLN A 2 -3.17 -0.72 -15.79
C GLN A 2 -2.61 -0.04 -14.52
N ARG A 3 -3.21 1.08 -14.11
CA ARG A 3 -2.84 1.81 -12.89
C ARG A 3 -4.03 1.85 -11.94
N GLY A 4 -3.75 1.70 -10.66
CA GLY A 4 -4.73 1.69 -9.57
C GLY A 4 -4.54 2.86 -8.64
N VAL A 5 -5.56 3.08 -7.82
CA VAL A 5 -5.50 4.04 -6.73
C VAL A 5 -5.63 3.27 -5.44
N LEU A 6 -4.53 3.19 -4.69
CA LEU A 6 -4.52 2.66 -3.34
C LEU A 6 -4.90 3.80 -2.39
N ILE A 7 -5.99 3.62 -1.65
CA ILE A 7 -6.47 4.59 -0.66
C ILE A 7 -6.02 4.14 0.72
N LEU A 8 -5.14 4.91 1.32
CA LEU A 8 -4.58 4.66 2.65
C LEU A 8 -4.98 5.78 3.61
N THR A 9 -5.40 5.43 4.81
CA THR A 9 -5.52 6.40 5.89
C THR A 9 -4.14 6.92 6.29
N LYS A 10 -4.10 8.00 7.05
CA LYS A 10 -2.87 8.48 7.67
C LYS A 10 -2.13 7.34 8.39
N GLU A 11 -2.80 6.66 9.34
CA GLU A 11 -2.20 5.60 10.15
C GLU A 11 -1.66 4.44 9.32
N GLU A 12 -2.41 4.04 8.28
CA GLU A 12 -1.99 3.01 7.34
C GLU A 12 -0.73 3.40 6.57
N LEU A 13 -0.66 4.65 6.11
CA LEU A 13 0.50 5.16 5.39
C LEU A 13 1.71 5.33 6.30
N GLU A 14 1.52 5.81 7.53
CA GLU A 14 2.62 5.93 8.51
C GLU A 14 3.19 4.57 8.89
N GLU A 15 2.36 3.53 8.94
CA GLU A 15 2.82 2.20 9.30
C GLU A 15 3.49 1.49 8.12
N ILE A 16 2.90 1.53 6.93
CA ILE A 16 3.47 0.82 5.77
C ILE A 16 4.86 1.34 5.40
N VAL A 17 5.11 2.65 5.48
CA VAL A 17 6.43 3.24 5.12
C VAL A 17 7.56 2.86 6.08
N LYS A 18 7.24 2.37 7.29
CA LYS A 18 8.25 1.84 8.22
C LYS A 18 8.76 0.46 7.79
N HIS A 19 7.95 -0.27 7.02
CA HIS A 19 8.22 -1.64 6.61
C HIS A 19 8.57 -1.75 5.12
N VAL A 20 8.10 -0.80 4.31
CA VAL A 20 8.17 -0.85 2.85
C VAL A 20 8.87 0.41 2.35
N ASP A 21 10.04 0.24 1.72
CA ASP A 21 10.73 1.36 1.08
C ASP A 21 10.38 1.42 -0.40
N ILE A 22 9.25 2.06 -0.70
CA ILE A 22 8.80 2.30 -2.06
C ILE A 22 8.62 3.80 -2.27
N ARG A 23 9.26 4.31 -3.32
CA ARG A 23 9.31 5.74 -3.64
C ARG A 23 7.93 6.40 -3.68
N ILE A 24 6.92 5.73 -4.24
CA ILE A 24 5.55 6.29 -4.34
C ILE A 24 4.86 6.43 -2.97
N LEU A 25 5.14 5.53 -2.02
CA LEU A 25 4.63 5.62 -0.65
C LEU A 25 5.34 6.74 0.10
N ASN A 26 6.66 6.87 -0.08
CA ASN A 26 7.44 7.95 0.53
C ASN A 26 6.96 9.33 0.06
N ILE A 27 6.66 9.50 -1.24
CA ILE A 27 6.10 10.76 -1.78
C ILE A 27 4.72 11.07 -1.16
N ALA A 28 3.87 10.05 -1.00
CA ALA A 28 2.58 10.21 -0.35
C ALA A 28 2.74 10.58 1.14
N TYR A 29 3.74 10.00 1.81
CA TYR A 29 4.05 10.27 3.21
C TYR A 29 4.59 11.70 3.42
N GLU A 30 5.40 12.22 2.50
CA GLU A 30 5.85 13.63 2.54
C GLU A 30 4.68 14.64 2.50
N ASN A 31 3.54 14.26 1.93
CA ASN A 31 2.34 15.08 1.85
C ASN A 31 1.16 14.42 2.57
N ILE A 32 1.40 13.81 3.73
CA ILE A 32 0.40 13.00 4.42
C ILE A 32 -0.88 13.78 4.75
N GLN A 33 -2.02 13.20 4.37
CA GLN A 33 -3.37 13.68 4.63
C GLN A 33 -4.15 12.63 5.45
N GLU A 34 -5.35 12.96 5.90
CA GLU A 34 -6.24 11.97 6.55
C GLU A 34 -6.57 10.80 5.62
N GLU A 35 -6.75 11.09 4.32
CA GLU A 35 -6.94 10.13 3.24
C GLU A 35 -5.90 10.36 2.14
N ASN A 36 -5.04 9.36 1.90
CA ASN A 36 -3.93 9.42 0.95
C ASN A 36 -4.22 8.54 -0.26
N LYS A 37 -4.23 9.14 -1.45
CA LYS A 37 -4.43 8.44 -2.72
C LYS A 37 -3.09 8.21 -3.39
N VAL A 38 -2.63 6.95 -3.36
CA VAL A 38 -1.37 6.55 -3.97
C VAL A 38 -1.65 5.88 -5.31
N PHE A 39 -1.09 6.44 -6.38
CA PHE A 39 -1.17 5.81 -7.70
C PHE A 39 -0.14 4.68 -7.77
N VAL A 40 -0.64 3.46 -7.90
CA VAL A 40 0.14 2.23 -7.86
C VAL A 40 -0.05 1.45 -9.16
N ASN A 41 0.95 0.68 -9.55
CA ASN A 41 0.82 -0.32 -10.61
C ASN A 41 0.87 -1.75 -10.03
N GLU A 42 0.74 -2.76 -10.89
CA GLU A 42 0.78 -4.17 -10.46
C GLU A 42 2.11 -4.53 -9.76
N GLU A 43 3.25 -4.08 -10.30
CA GLU A 43 4.59 -4.34 -9.75
C GLU A 43 4.79 -3.66 -8.39
N ASP A 44 4.25 -2.45 -8.21
CA ASP A 44 4.26 -1.74 -6.93
C ASP A 44 3.46 -2.52 -5.88
N LEU A 45 2.26 -3.00 -6.25
CA LEU A 45 1.40 -3.77 -5.37
C LEU A 45 2.05 -5.10 -4.94
N GLU A 46 2.66 -5.82 -5.89
CA GLU A 46 3.41 -7.05 -5.56
C GLU A 46 4.61 -6.75 -4.65
N SER A 47 5.34 -5.67 -4.92
CA SER A 47 6.47 -5.24 -4.09
C SER A 47 6.03 -4.89 -2.66
N ILE A 48 4.86 -4.26 -2.50
CA ILE A 48 4.28 -3.99 -1.18
C ILE A 48 3.96 -5.30 -0.46
N LEU A 49 3.30 -6.25 -1.13
CA LEU A 49 2.94 -7.53 -0.51
C LEU A 49 4.16 -8.35 -0.10
N ASP A 50 5.21 -8.33 -0.92
CA ASP A 50 6.46 -9.05 -0.65
C ASP A 50 7.19 -8.47 0.57
N GLN A 51 7.26 -7.13 0.66
CA GLN A 51 7.93 -6.43 1.78
C GLN A 51 7.13 -6.44 3.09
N VAL A 52 5.80 -6.31 3.04
CA VAL A 52 4.93 -6.43 4.23
C VAL A 52 4.95 -7.86 4.78
N GLY A 53 5.15 -8.85 3.91
CA GLY A 53 5.25 -10.25 4.30
C GLY A 53 3.94 -10.87 4.80
N MET A 54 4.03 -12.12 5.25
CA MET A 54 2.87 -12.95 5.58
C MET A 54 2.33 -12.79 7.01
N GLN A 55 3.14 -12.27 7.94
CA GLN A 55 2.84 -12.24 9.37
C GLN A 55 3.22 -10.88 9.94
N SER A 56 2.25 -9.99 10.01
CA SER A 56 2.32 -8.83 10.88
C SER A 56 1.28 -9.03 11.97
N ASP A 57 1.68 -9.11 13.25
CA ASP A 57 0.79 -8.98 14.42
C ASP A 57 0.10 -7.60 14.51
N ASN A 58 0.20 -6.81 13.45
CA ASN A 58 -0.26 -5.45 13.34
C ASN A 58 -1.51 -5.40 12.46
N GLU A 59 -2.64 -5.10 13.08
CA GLU A 59 -3.95 -5.01 12.41
C GLU A 59 -3.95 -3.96 11.28
N ILE A 60 -3.14 -2.91 11.40
CA ILE A 60 -3.02 -1.86 10.37
C ILE A 60 -2.36 -2.46 9.12
N LEU A 61 -1.24 -3.17 9.28
CA LEU A 61 -0.54 -3.80 8.15
C LEU A 61 -1.38 -4.90 7.50
N ASP A 62 -2.14 -5.67 8.29
CA ASP A 62 -3.08 -6.67 7.73
C ASP A 62 -4.19 -6.00 6.91
N THR A 63 -4.70 -4.86 7.37
CA THR A 63 -5.70 -4.07 6.64
C THR A 63 -5.12 -3.54 5.32
N VAL A 64 -3.91 -2.95 5.36
CA VAL A 64 -3.23 -2.48 4.15
C VAL A 64 -2.97 -3.62 3.18
N ARG A 65 -2.49 -4.77 3.68
CA ARG A 65 -2.26 -5.97 2.87
C ARG A 65 -3.53 -6.46 2.19
N LYS A 66 -4.67 -6.47 2.90
CA LYS A 66 -5.99 -6.81 2.31
C LYS A 66 -6.35 -5.84 1.19
N LYS A 67 -6.27 -4.53 1.43
CA LYS A 67 -6.55 -3.49 0.41
C LYS A 67 -5.66 -3.65 -0.83
N VAL A 68 -4.36 -3.87 -0.63
CA VAL A 68 -3.39 -4.11 -1.71
C VAL A 68 -3.71 -5.39 -2.47
N SER A 69 -4.06 -6.48 -1.76
CA SER A 69 -4.43 -7.77 -2.36
C SER A 69 -5.73 -7.68 -3.18
N GLU A 70 -6.74 -6.99 -2.65
CA GLU A 70 -8.02 -6.74 -3.36
C GLU A 70 -7.80 -5.90 -4.61
N LEU A 71 -7.00 -4.83 -4.48
CA LEU A 71 -6.65 -3.98 -5.60
C LEU A 71 -5.87 -4.78 -6.65
N LEU A 72 -4.86 -5.57 -6.26
CA LEU A 72 -4.09 -6.46 -7.15
C LEU A 72 -4.99 -7.46 -7.90
N ARG A 73 -6.00 -8.04 -7.22
CA ARG A 73 -6.98 -8.91 -7.87
C ARG A 73 -7.78 -8.20 -8.96
N SER A 74 -8.10 -6.92 -8.77
CA SER A 74 -8.81 -6.13 -9.79
C SER A 74 -7.99 -5.86 -11.06
N PHE A 75 -6.66 -5.96 -11.00
CA PHE A 75 -5.80 -5.89 -12.20
C PHE A 75 -5.85 -7.15 -13.06
N ARG A 76 -6.21 -8.28 -12.43
CA ARG A 76 -6.17 -9.62 -13.03
C ARG A 76 -7.55 -10.15 -13.44
N ALA A 77 -8.61 -9.43 -13.06
CA ALA A 77 -10.01 -9.72 -13.41
C ALA A 77 -10.38 -9.06 -14.74
#